data_AF-A0AAW5QUG5-F1
#
_entry.id   AF-A0AAW5QUG5-F1
#
_cell.length_a   1.000
_cell.length_b   1.000
_cell.length_c   1.000
_cell.angle_alpha   90.00
_cell.angle_beta   90.00
_cell.angle_gamma   90.00
#
_symmetry.space_group_name_H-M   'P 1'
#
loop_
_entity.id
_entity.type
_entity.pdbx_description
1 polymer ?
#
loop_
_entity_poly.entity_id
_entity_poly.type
_entity_poly.pdbx_seq_one_letter_code
_entity_poly.pdbx_strand_id
1 'polypeptide(L)' 'EEIVVEDVAATYDEDLKGIDIALFSAGGTLSMEQAPRFAAAGAIVVDNSSAWRNDPEVPLVVSEVNPEQVKNPPKGIIA' A
#
# COMPACT_ATOMS: atom_id res chain seq x y z
N GLU A 1 -23.35 -7.16 6.76
CA GLU A 1 -21.99 -7.20 7.34
C GLU A 1 -21.66 -5.80 7.80
N GLU A 2 -21.00 -5.66 8.93
CA GLU A 2 -20.63 -4.35 9.49
C GLU A 2 -19.29 -3.94 8.87
N ILE A 3 -19.25 -2.77 8.23
CA ILE A 3 -18.04 -2.24 7.61
C ILE A 3 -17.49 -1.17 8.55
N VAL A 4 -16.26 -1.37 9.02
CA VAL A 4 -15.54 -0.37 9.82
C VAL A 4 -15.09 0.75 8.89
N VAL A 5 -15.41 1.99 9.26
CA VAL A 5 -15.01 3.20 8.53
C VAL A 5 -14.28 4.12 9.50
N GLU A 6 -13.04 4.43 9.19
CA GLU A 6 -12.16 5.23 10.04
C GLU A 6 -11.51 6.36 9.22
N ASP A 7 -11.21 7.46 9.91
CA ASP A 7 -10.40 8.53 9.33
C ASP A 7 -8.92 8.17 9.45
N VAL A 8 -8.27 7.92 8.31
CA VAL A 8 -6.86 7.56 8.25
C VAL A 8 -5.94 8.64 8.86
N ALA A 9 -6.35 9.91 8.83
CA ALA A 9 -5.60 11.01 9.41
C ALA A 9 -5.65 11.00 10.95
N ALA A 10 -6.68 10.39 11.53
CA ALA A 10 -6.86 10.24 12.98
C ALA A 10 -6.43 8.86 13.50
N THR A 11 -5.99 7.97 12.62
CA THR A 11 -5.57 6.59 12.97
C THR A 11 -4.09 6.57 13.35
N TYR A 12 -3.73 5.92 14.46
CA TYR A 12 -2.34 5.78 14.89
C TYR A 12 -1.66 4.57 14.22
N ASP A 13 -0.34 4.61 14.05
CA ASP A 13 0.40 3.54 13.35
C ASP A 13 0.26 2.16 14.04
N GLU A 14 0.02 2.14 15.34
CA GLU A 14 -0.19 0.90 16.10
C GLU A 14 -1.51 0.21 15.76
N ASP A 15 -2.54 0.99 15.39
CA ASP A 15 -3.86 0.51 14.99
C ASP A 15 -3.85 -0.10 13.58
N LEU A 16 -2.81 0.19 12.79
CA LEU A 16 -2.63 -0.37 11.45
C LEU A 16 -2.11 -1.82 11.46
N LYS A 17 -1.68 -2.33 12.62
CA LYS A 17 -1.15 -3.70 12.75
C LYS A 17 -2.25 -4.73 12.55
N GLY A 18 -1.89 -5.84 11.90
CA GLY A 18 -2.82 -6.93 11.59
C GLY A 18 -3.61 -6.73 10.30
N ILE A 19 -3.39 -5.63 9.59
CA ILE A 19 -3.82 -5.48 8.19
C ILE A 19 -2.81 -6.22 7.31
N ASP A 20 -3.26 -7.28 6.63
CA ASP A 20 -2.39 -8.05 5.73
C ASP A 20 -2.22 -7.35 4.37
N ILE A 21 -3.31 -6.77 3.85
CA ILE A 21 -3.36 -6.12 2.54
C ILE A 21 -4.08 -4.79 2.67
N ALA A 22 -3.49 -3.73 2.12
CA ALA A 22 -4.10 -2.41 2.05
C ALA A 22 -4.26 -1.96 0.59
N LEU A 23 -5.50 -1.72 0.16
CA LEU A 23 -5.80 -1.29 -1.21
C LEU A 23 -5.93 0.24 -1.26
N PHE A 24 -5.03 0.88 -1.99
CA PHE A 24 -4.93 2.33 -2.07
C PHE A 24 -5.40 2.81 -3.44
N SER A 25 -6.52 3.54 -3.45
CA SER A 25 -6.97 4.34 -4.59
C SER A 25 -7.01 5.83 -4.24
N ALA A 26 -6.08 6.24 -3.38
CA ALA A 26 -5.87 7.63 -2.99
C ALA A 26 -5.13 8.42 -4.07
N GLY A 27 -5.21 9.75 -4.02
CA GLY A 27 -4.35 10.61 -4.84
C GLY A 27 -2.88 10.47 -4.44
N GLY A 28 -1.96 10.74 -5.38
CA GLY A 28 -0.52 10.50 -5.18
C GLY A 28 0.07 11.18 -3.93
N THR A 29 -0.40 12.38 -3.57
CA THR A 29 0.05 13.07 -2.34
C THR A 29 -0.29 12.27 -1.09
N LEU A 30 -1.54 11.80 -0.96
CA LEU A 30 -1.98 11.05 0.21
C LEU A 30 -1.33 9.66 0.22
N SER A 31 -1.15 9.04 -0.95
CA SER A 31 -0.43 7.79 -1.10
C SER A 31 1.01 7.86 -0.57
N MET A 32 1.77 8.91 -0.95
CA MET A 32 3.15 9.10 -0.47
C MET A 32 3.26 9.23 1.05
N GLU A 33 2.21 9.74 1.70
CA GLU A 33 2.16 9.87 3.16
C GLU A 33 1.73 8.57 3.84
N GLN A 34 0.70 7.92 3.31
CA GLN A 34 -0.02 6.87 4.02
C GLN A 34 0.46 5.45 3.64
N ALA A 35 0.83 5.20 2.38
CA ALA A 35 1.31 3.87 1.97
C ALA A 35 2.54 3.40 2.79
N PRO A 36 3.55 4.24 3.08
CA PRO A 36 4.67 3.82 3.91
C PRO A 36 4.28 3.46 5.35
N ARG A 37 3.23 4.11 5.91
CA ARG A 37 2.73 3.81 7.26
C ARG A 37 2.14 2.41 7.33
N PHE A 38 1.28 2.05 6.37
CA PHE A 38 0.68 0.72 6.29
C PHE A 38 1.71 -0.36 6.00
N ALA A 39 2.65 -0.10 5.08
CA ALA A 39 3.74 -1.02 4.78
C ALA A 39 4.64 -1.26 6.00
N ALA A 40 4.99 -0.20 6.74
CA ALA A 40 5.78 -0.31 7.98
C ALA A 40 5.04 -1.06 9.10
N ALA A 41 3.70 -1.01 9.12
CA ALA A 41 2.87 -1.79 10.03
C ALA A 41 2.76 -3.28 9.65
N GLY A 42 3.28 -3.67 8.48
CA GLY A 42 3.38 -5.05 8.01
C GLY A 42 2.44 -5.41 6.85
N ALA A 43 1.61 -4.48 6.38
CA ALA A 43 0.72 -4.73 5.26
C ALA A 43 1.47 -4.75 3.92
N ILE A 44 0.98 -5.53 2.96
CA ILE A 44 1.30 -5.30 1.54
C ILE A 44 0.34 -4.23 1.02
N VAL A 45 0.90 -3.11 0.57
CA VAL A 45 0.12 -2.02 -0.01
C VAL A 45 0.05 -2.19 -1.53
N VAL A 46 -1.17 -2.21 -2.07
CA VAL A 46 -1.44 -2.18 -3.51
C VAL A 46 -1.92 -0.78 -3.86
N ASP A 47 -1.07 0.02 -4.49
CA ASP A 47 -1.32 1.44 -4.73
C ASP A 47 -1.56 1.76 -6.21
N ASN A 48 -2.77 2.18 -6.53
CA ASN A 48 -3.15 2.51 -7.91
C ASN A 48 -2.63 3.89 -8.36
N SER A 49 -2.09 4.71 -7.46
CA SER A 49 -1.63 6.05 -7.79
C SER A 49 -0.37 6.03 -8.65
N SER A 50 -0.13 7.12 -9.39
CA SER A 50 1.10 7.26 -10.18
C SER A 50 2.33 7.59 -9.33
N ALA A 51 2.20 7.75 -8.01
CA ALA A 51 3.28 8.21 -7.13
C ALA A 51 4.47 7.24 -7.11
N TRP A 52 4.21 5.94 -7.23
CA TRP A 52 5.22 4.90 -7.02
C TRP A 52 5.73 4.22 -8.29
N ARG A 53 5.07 4.42 -9.44
CA ARG A 53 5.34 3.66 -10.69
C ARG A 53 6.76 3.79 -11.24
N ASN A 54 7.49 4.83 -10.84
CA ASN A 54 8.87 5.09 -11.26
C ASN A 54 9.89 4.87 -10.12
N ASP A 55 9.44 4.46 -8.94
CA ASP A 55 10.34 4.17 -7.82
C ASP A 55 10.98 2.80 -8.07
N PRO A 56 12.32 2.69 -8.14
CA PRO A 56 12.99 1.43 -8.46
C PRO A 56 12.81 0.36 -7.37
N GLU A 57 12.35 0.73 -6.17
CA GLU A 57 12.08 -0.19 -5.05
C GLU A 57 10.59 -0.57 -4.94
N VAL A 58 9.73 -0.05 -5.83
CA VAL A 58 8.32 -0.41 -5.94
C VAL A 58 8.06 -1.06 -7.30
N PRO A 59 7.77 -2.37 -7.36
CA PRO A 59 7.49 -3.02 -8.63
C PRO A 59 6.16 -2.53 -9.19
N LEU A 60 6.17 -2.17 -10.48
CA LEU A 60 4.96 -1.96 -11.27
C LEU A 60 4.43 -3.32 -11.73
N VAL A 61 3.37 -3.81 -11.11
CA VAL A 61 2.87 -5.17 -11.29
C VAL A 61 1.69 -5.19 -12.27
N VAL A 62 1.82 -6.07 -13.26
CA VAL A 62 0.71 -6.53 -14.10
C VAL A 62 0.62 -8.05 -13.91
N SER A 63 -0.51 -8.52 -13.38
CA SER A 63 -0.71 -9.90 -12.92
C SER A 63 -0.38 -10.97 -13.98
N GLU A 64 -0.60 -10.67 -15.25
CA GLU A 64 -0.37 -11.57 -16.36
C GLU A 64 1.05 -11.48 -16.94
N VAL A 65 1.84 -10.49 -16.51
CA VAL A 65 3.18 -10.20 -17.08
C VAL A 65 4.29 -10.49 -16.08
N ASN A 66 4.15 -10.04 -14.83
CA ASN A 66 5.17 -10.13 -13.78
C ASN A 66 4.58 -10.42 -12.39
N PRO A 67 3.73 -11.46 -12.24
CA PRO A 67 3.07 -11.79 -10.97
C PRO A 67 4.04 -12.14 -9.84
N GLU A 68 5.26 -12.59 -10.15
CA GLU A 68 6.26 -12.95 -9.17
C GLU A 68 6.78 -11.76 -8.36
N GLN A 69 6.65 -10.53 -8.88
CA GLN A 69 7.15 -9.32 -8.23
C GLN A 69 6.34 -8.91 -6.99
N VAL A 70 5.14 -9.48 -6.79
CA VAL A 70 4.31 -9.21 -5.60
C VAL A 70 4.82 -9.87 -4.33
N LYS A 71 5.70 -10.88 -4.43
CA LYS A 71 5.98 -11.78 -3.29
C LYS A 71 6.75 -11.12 -2.15
N ASN A 72 7.70 -10.25 -2.48
CA ASN A 72 8.57 -9.57 -1.52
C ASN A 72 8.96 -8.17 -2.03
N PRO A 73 7.99 -7.24 -2.16
CA PRO A 73 8.30 -5.89 -2.61
C PRO A 73 9.22 -5.20 -1.59
N PRO A 74 10.34 -4.58 -2.02
CA PRO A 74 11.32 -3.99 -1.12
C PRO A 74 10.74 -2.99 -0.10
N LYS A 75 9.77 -2.17 -0.54
CA LYS A 75 9.09 -1.19 0.31
C LYS A 75 7.79 -1.69 0.95
N GLY A 76 7.40 -2.95 0.75
CA GLY A 76 6.06 -3.41 1.14
C GLY A 76 4.94 -2.82 0.29
N ILE A 77 5.27 -2.14 -0.82
CA ILE A 77 4.32 -1.45 -1.71
C ILE A 77 4.50 -2.02 -3.13
N ILE A 78 3.39 -2.22 -3.83
CA ILE A 78 3.34 -2.51 -5.27
C ILE A 78 2.46 -1.46 -5.97
N ALA A 79 2.76 -1.16 -7.22
CA ALA A 79 2.05 -0.17 -8.04
C ALA A 79 1.55 -0.75 -9.36
#